data_AF-V4JI82-F1
#
_entry.id   AF-V4JI82-F1
#
_cell.length_a   1.000
_cell.length_b   1.000
_cell.length_c   1.000
_cell.angle_alpha   90.00
_cell.angle_beta   90.00
_cell.angle_gamma   90.00
#
_symmetry.space_group_name_H-M   'P 1'
#
loop_
_entity.id
_entity.type
_entity.pdbx_description
1 polymer ?
#
loop_
_entity_poly.entity_id
_entity_poly.type
_entity_poly.pdbx_seq_one_letter_code
_entity_poly.pdbx_strand_id
1 'polypeptide(L)'
;MKINLSRFLKLSAWIIGACSGSAFAQSAPLSCYWQLDNQNELGTWESQLCSNPVDASKPDILIANRVNIPSHSLCTISWYDGYRTELKGSVQVSGSKSACYSYSATFQPAPQTQVVDGIEETLLDCSWEKGESNFHRLYCKDIKGQLVNHPVATKIQASGSNQCAMYFNSSALDLFGDGNAVVEAPPSTACDTDPIYFRPYPKKRIVDGVEEVLLQCTWQGEDEGLQVKLCTDVGTLGNDVAVAVKMNGTVQSWLSTANRNLKKGQIIEALALNSFNPPLYFKVN
;
A
#
# COMPACT_ATOMS: atom_id res chain seq x y z
N MET A 1 -10.07 31.18 -50.96
CA MET A 1 -9.98 30.51 -49.65
C MET A 1 -9.21 29.20 -49.80
N LYS A 2 -7.97 29.13 -49.30
CA LYS A 2 -7.19 27.89 -49.23
C LYS A 2 -7.07 27.52 -47.77
N ILE A 3 -7.74 26.45 -47.37
CA ILE A 3 -7.64 25.90 -46.01
C ILE A 3 -6.32 25.13 -45.94
N ASN A 4 -5.43 25.57 -45.05
CA ASN A 4 -4.10 24.99 -44.85
C ASN A 4 -4.20 23.58 -44.23
N LEU A 5 -4.14 22.57 -45.09
CA LEU A 5 -4.11 21.14 -44.75
C LEU A 5 -2.93 20.73 -43.84
N SER A 6 -1.93 21.61 -43.68
CA SER A 6 -0.72 21.38 -42.88
C SER A 6 -0.91 21.54 -41.36
N ARG A 7 -2.03 22.11 -40.89
CA ARG A 7 -2.34 22.20 -39.45
C ARG A 7 -3.13 21.00 -38.90
N PHE A 8 -3.76 20.19 -39.75
CA PHE A 8 -4.50 19.00 -39.32
C PHE A 8 -3.61 17.75 -39.15
N LEU A 9 -2.42 17.72 -39.76
CA LEU A 9 -1.47 16.59 -39.66
C LEU A 9 -0.53 16.64 -38.45
N LYS A 10 -0.69 17.62 -37.54
CA LYS A 10 0.08 17.69 -36.28
C LYS A 10 -0.70 17.27 -35.03
N LEU A 11 -1.96 16.85 -35.20
CA LEU A 11 -2.83 16.43 -34.09
C LEU A 11 -2.99 14.91 -33.94
N SER A 12 -2.28 14.11 -34.74
CA SER A 12 -2.39 12.65 -34.74
C SER A 12 -1.12 11.90 -34.30
N ALA A 13 -0.14 12.57 -33.68
CA ALA A 13 1.14 11.96 -33.30
C ALA A 13 1.42 11.89 -31.78
N TRP A 14 0.44 12.17 -30.91
CA TRP A 14 0.64 12.18 -29.45
C TRP A 14 -0.45 11.41 -28.69
N ILE A 15 -0.83 10.24 -29.21
CA ILE A 15 -1.42 9.16 -28.40
C ILE A 15 -0.58 7.90 -28.63
N ILE A 16 0.72 8.01 -28.34
CA ILE A 16 1.43 6.91 -27.70
C ILE A 16 1.60 7.40 -26.27
N GLY A 17 0.45 7.50 -25.58
CA GLY A 17 0.44 7.72 -24.15
C GLY A 17 1.21 6.57 -23.54
N ALA A 18 2.15 6.92 -22.67
CA ALA A 18 2.86 6.01 -21.80
C ALA A 18 1.85 5.15 -21.01
N CYS A 19 1.38 4.08 -21.62
CA CYS A 19 1.19 2.84 -20.90
C CYS A 19 2.60 2.40 -20.55
N SER A 20 3.14 2.96 -19.46
CA SER A 20 4.00 2.20 -18.56
C SER A 20 3.13 1.07 -18.03
N GLY A 21 2.75 0.13 -18.91
CA GLY A 21 2.17 -1.14 -18.53
C GLY A 21 3.25 -1.76 -17.68
N SER A 22 3.05 -1.70 -16.37
CA SER A 22 3.75 -2.60 -15.48
C SER A 22 3.45 -3.97 -16.07
N ALA A 23 4.43 -4.61 -16.70
CA ALA A 23 4.27 -5.96 -17.18
C ALA A 23 3.91 -6.77 -15.93
N PHE A 24 2.64 -7.14 -15.82
CA PHE A 24 2.14 -7.77 -14.62
C PHE A 24 2.73 -9.17 -14.58
N ALA A 25 3.52 -9.46 -13.55
CA ALA A 25 4.04 -10.78 -13.34
C ALA A 25 2.84 -11.74 -13.16
N GLN A 26 2.65 -12.66 -14.11
CA GLN A 26 1.66 -13.72 -13.98
C GLN A 26 2.15 -14.73 -12.93
N SER A 27 1.23 -15.47 -12.31
CA SER A 27 1.67 -16.55 -11.43
C SER A 27 2.47 -17.56 -12.26
N ALA A 28 3.70 -17.82 -11.84
CA ALA A 28 4.65 -18.58 -12.63
C ALA A 28 5.63 -19.34 -11.73
N PRO A 29 6.10 -20.53 -12.17
CA PRO A 29 7.24 -21.16 -11.55
C PRO A 29 8.47 -20.27 -11.72
N LEU A 30 9.28 -20.17 -10.67
CA LEU A 30 10.54 -19.45 -10.69
C LEU A 30 11.66 -20.36 -11.21
N SER A 31 12.49 -19.81 -12.09
CA SER A 31 13.73 -20.46 -12.52
C SER A 31 14.82 -20.16 -11.51
N CYS A 32 15.34 -21.19 -10.82
CA CYS A 32 16.24 -21.01 -9.69
C CYS A 32 17.51 -21.85 -9.82
N TYR A 33 18.60 -21.36 -9.23
CA TYR A 33 19.89 -22.03 -9.20
C TYR A 33 20.56 -21.84 -7.83
N TRP A 34 21.45 -22.77 -7.48
CA TRP A 34 22.29 -22.66 -6.30
C TRP A 34 23.58 -21.96 -6.63
N GLN A 35 23.96 -20.99 -5.81
CA GLN A 35 25.22 -20.28 -5.83
C GLN A 35 26.02 -20.66 -4.59
N LEU A 36 27.29 -21.00 -4.79
CA LEU A 36 28.22 -21.23 -3.68
C LEU A 36 28.67 -19.89 -3.10
N ASP A 37 28.40 -19.67 -1.81
CA ASP A 37 28.81 -18.45 -1.10
C ASP A 37 30.16 -18.64 -0.41
N ASN A 38 30.35 -19.79 0.25
CA ASN A 38 31.59 -20.12 0.96
C ASN A 38 31.74 -21.63 1.13
N GLN A 39 32.98 -22.10 1.21
CA GLN A 39 33.30 -23.49 1.52
C GLN A 39 34.59 -23.55 2.33
N ASN A 40 34.58 -24.32 3.41
CA ASN A 40 35.76 -24.64 4.21
C ASN A 40 35.66 -26.07 4.78
N GLU A 41 36.60 -26.42 5.66
CA GLU A 41 36.65 -27.75 6.30
C GLU A 41 35.42 -28.08 7.16
N LEU A 42 34.70 -27.05 7.63
CA LEU A 42 33.52 -27.19 8.47
C LEU A 42 32.23 -27.32 7.67
N GLY A 43 32.18 -26.89 6.41
CA GLY A 43 30.98 -27.01 5.61
C GLY A 43 30.95 -26.19 4.33
N THR A 44 29.77 -26.20 3.71
CA THR A 44 29.43 -25.49 2.47
C THR A 44 28.22 -24.60 2.74
N TRP A 45 28.32 -23.33 2.38
CA TRP A 45 27.25 -22.33 2.47
C TRP A 45 26.83 -21.93 1.06
N GLU A 46 25.54 -22.04 0.79
CA GLU A 46 24.98 -21.78 -0.54
C GLU A 46 23.71 -20.95 -0.45
N SER A 47 23.57 -20.02 -1.39
CA SER A 47 22.37 -19.23 -1.61
C SER A 47 21.61 -19.80 -2.79
N GLN A 48 20.30 -19.89 -2.68
CA GLN A 48 19.48 -20.14 -3.84
C GLN A 48 18.88 -18.85 -4.36
N LEU A 49 19.17 -18.57 -5.62
CA LEU A 49 18.70 -17.41 -6.34
C LEU A 49 17.71 -17.84 -7.41
N CYS A 50 16.68 -17.03 -7.65
CA CYS A 50 15.78 -17.18 -8.78
C CYS A 50 15.75 -15.95 -9.65
N SER A 51 15.52 -16.14 -10.95
CA SER A 51 15.29 -15.05 -11.88
C SER A 51 14.14 -14.16 -11.40
N ASN A 52 14.36 -12.85 -11.48
CA ASN A 52 13.36 -11.87 -11.04
C ASN A 52 12.07 -12.03 -11.88
N PRO A 53 10.91 -12.31 -11.25
CA PRO A 53 9.67 -12.61 -11.98
C PRO A 53 9.00 -11.38 -12.60
N VAL A 54 9.39 -10.17 -12.18
CA VAL A 54 8.79 -8.91 -12.63
C VAL A 54 9.58 -8.32 -13.80
N ASP A 55 10.91 -8.35 -13.71
CA ASP A 55 11.80 -7.76 -14.71
C ASP A 55 13.14 -8.50 -14.72
N ALA A 56 13.42 -9.24 -15.80
CA ALA A 56 14.63 -10.03 -15.94
C ALA A 56 15.92 -9.20 -15.99
N SER A 57 15.84 -7.87 -16.13
CA SER A 57 17.00 -6.97 -16.01
C SER A 57 17.35 -6.61 -14.57
N LYS A 58 16.48 -6.93 -13.61
CA LYS A 58 16.71 -6.73 -12.17
C LYS A 58 17.53 -7.89 -11.59
N PRO A 59 18.22 -7.66 -10.45
CA PRO A 59 18.92 -8.72 -9.74
C PRO A 59 18.00 -9.90 -9.41
N ASP A 60 18.58 -11.09 -9.43
CA ASP A 60 17.93 -12.31 -8.98
C ASP A 60 17.51 -12.19 -7.51
N ILE A 61 16.45 -12.90 -7.16
CA ILE A 61 15.85 -12.88 -5.83
C ILE A 61 16.37 -14.06 -5.00
N LEU A 62 16.76 -13.78 -3.76
CA LEU A 62 17.14 -14.82 -2.79
C LEU A 62 15.89 -15.54 -2.27
N ILE A 63 15.86 -16.86 -2.40
CA ILE A 63 14.74 -17.69 -1.93
C ILE A 63 15.11 -18.71 -0.86
N ALA A 64 16.40 -19.06 -0.71
CA ALA A 64 16.88 -19.98 0.31
C ALA A 64 18.36 -19.75 0.65
N ASN A 65 18.74 -20.07 1.88
CA ASN A 65 20.13 -20.19 2.32
C ASN A 65 20.32 -21.57 2.94
N ARG A 66 21.33 -22.30 2.50
CA ARG A 66 21.63 -23.65 2.94
C ARG A 66 23.03 -23.73 3.54
N VAL A 67 23.15 -24.48 4.62
CA VAL A 67 24.42 -24.92 5.21
C VAL A 67 24.46 -26.42 5.19
N ASN A 68 25.51 -26.98 4.59
CA ASN A 68 25.78 -28.42 4.57
C ASN A 68 27.09 -28.69 5.32
N ILE A 69 27.03 -29.55 6.34
CA ILE A 69 28.17 -29.99 7.15
C ILE A 69 28.28 -31.51 6.99
N PRO A 70 29.02 -32.00 5.98
CA PRO A 70 29.07 -33.42 5.65
C PRO A 70 29.59 -34.29 6.80
N SER A 71 30.57 -33.79 7.55
CA SER A 71 31.18 -34.49 8.69
C SER A 71 30.19 -34.81 9.81
N HIS A 72 29.10 -34.05 9.93
CA HIS A 72 28.04 -34.24 10.93
C HIS A 72 26.73 -34.74 10.32
N SER A 73 26.70 -35.06 9.02
CA SER A 73 25.45 -35.38 8.28
C SER A 73 24.34 -34.36 8.50
N LEU A 74 24.72 -33.09 8.69
CA LEU A 74 23.80 -32.00 9.02
C LEU A 74 23.60 -31.13 7.79
N CYS A 75 22.33 -30.90 7.46
CA CYS A 75 21.96 -29.92 6.46
C CYS A 75 20.81 -29.07 6.98
N THR A 76 21.03 -27.76 7.02
CA THR A 76 20.05 -26.77 7.48
C THR A 76 19.74 -25.83 6.33
N ILE A 77 18.46 -25.55 6.13
CA ILE A 77 17.99 -24.63 5.10
C ILE A 77 17.05 -23.60 5.73
N SER A 78 17.25 -22.34 5.37
CA SER A 78 16.37 -21.23 5.69
C SER A 78 15.66 -20.81 4.42
N TRP A 79 14.33 -20.87 4.43
CA TRP A 79 13.49 -20.45 3.30
C TRP A 79 13.08 -18.99 3.42
N TYR A 80 13.02 -18.32 2.28
CA TYR A 80 12.58 -16.94 2.15
C TYR A 80 11.33 -16.93 1.25
N ASP A 81 10.24 -17.53 1.72
CA ASP A 81 8.92 -17.39 1.14
C ASP A 81 8.13 -16.23 1.79
N GLY A 82 6.93 -15.94 1.29
CA GLY A 82 6.08 -14.82 1.72
C GLY A 82 6.11 -13.63 0.77
N TYR A 83 5.36 -12.58 1.15
CA TYR A 83 5.25 -11.35 0.36
C TYR A 83 6.57 -10.58 0.28
N ARG A 84 6.80 -9.95 -0.87
CA ARG A 84 7.96 -9.11 -1.18
C ARG A 84 7.46 -7.80 -1.74
N THR A 85 7.60 -6.72 -0.97
CA THR A 85 7.10 -5.40 -1.34
C THR A 85 7.69 -4.92 -2.67
N GLU A 86 8.98 -5.17 -2.90
CA GLU A 86 9.67 -4.82 -4.13
C GLU A 86 9.16 -5.57 -5.37
N LEU A 87 8.57 -6.77 -5.18
CA LEU A 87 7.99 -7.57 -6.25
C LEU A 87 6.48 -7.35 -6.38
N LYS A 88 5.84 -6.70 -5.40
CA LYS A 88 4.38 -6.57 -5.28
C LYS A 88 3.68 -7.93 -5.36
N GLY A 89 4.26 -8.93 -4.72
CA GLY A 89 3.74 -10.30 -4.72
C GLY A 89 4.52 -11.21 -3.80
N SER A 90 4.06 -12.46 -3.74
CA SER A 90 4.57 -13.48 -2.82
C SER A 90 5.38 -14.52 -3.55
N VAL A 91 6.53 -14.87 -2.96
CA VAL A 91 7.26 -16.09 -3.30
C VAL A 91 6.67 -17.21 -2.46
N GLN A 92 6.30 -18.32 -3.10
CA GLN A 92 5.76 -19.51 -2.43
C GLN A 92 6.69 -20.67 -2.68
N VAL A 93 7.16 -21.30 -1.61
CA VAL A 93 7.98 -22.51 -1.69
C VAL A 93 7.12 -23.71 -1.34
N SER A 94 6.97 -24.62 -2.30
CA SER A 94 6.28 -25.89 -2.13
C SER A 94 7.28 -27.04 -1.94
N GLY A 95 6.93 -28.02 -1.12
CA GLY A 95 7.79 -29.17 -0.80
C GLY A 95 8.14 -29.27 0.69
N SER A 96 8.95 -30.27 1.05
CA SER A 96 9.38 -30.45 2.44
C SER A 96 10.40 -29.40 2.81
N LYS A 97 9.99 -28.39 3.61
CA LYS A 97 10.89 -27.31 4.06
C LYS A 97 12.01 -27.78 4.99
N SER A 98 11.92 -28.99 5.53
CA SER A 98 12.96 -29.61 6.37
C SER A 98 14.04 -30.34 5.57
N ALA A 99 13.82 -30.59 4.27
CA ALA A 99 14.80 -31.23 3.41
C ALA A 99 15.59 -30.18 2.63
N CYS A 100 16.91 -30.38 2.51
CA CYS A 100 17.77 -29.56 1.67
C CYS A 100 17.59 -29.79 0.16
N TYR A 101 16.60 -30.59 -0.23
CA TYR A 101 16.35 -31.07 -1.58
C TYR A 101 14.84 -31.12 -1.86
N SER A 102 14.47 -31.11 -3.14
CA SER A 102 13.10 -31.33 -3.64
C SER A 102 12.05 -30.30 -3.21
N TYR A 103 12.13 -29.13 -3.83
CA TYR A 103 11.19 -28.04 -3.65
C TYR A 103 11.02 -27.27 -4.97
N SER A 104 9.94 -26.52 -5.07
CA SER A 104 9.67 -25.62 -6.19
C SER A 104 9.27 -24.26 -5.65
N ALA A 105 9.81 -23.20 -6.24
CA ALA A 105 9.39 -21.84 -5.93
C ALA A 105 8.46 -21.32 -7.02
N THR A 106 7.36 -20.70 -6.61
CA THR A 106 6.40 -20.03 -7.50
C THR A 106 6.26 -18.58 -7.06
N PHE A 107 6.02 -17.69 -8.02
CA PHE A 107 5.64 -16.32 -7.75
C PHE A 107 4.13 -16.17 -7.89
N GLN A 108 3.52 -15.41 -6.98
CA GLN A 108 2.13 -15.01 -7.06
C GLN A 108 2.02 -13.49 -6.87
N PRO A 109 1.62 -12.72 -7.90
CA PRO A 109 1.39 -11.28 -7.73
C PRO A 109 0.27 -11.03 -6.70
N ALA A 110 0.39 -9.96 -5.92
CA ALA A 110 -0.73 -9.49 -5.12
C ALA A 110 -1.82 -8.95 -6.05
N PRO A 111 -3.10 -9.28 -5.79
CA PRO A 111 -4.19 -8.79 -6.62
C PRO A 111 -4.26 -7.26 -6.49
N GLN A 112 -4.44 -6.57 -7.63
CA GLN A 112 -4.54 -5.11 -7.66
C GLN A 112 -5.78 -4.61 -6.91
N THR A 113 -6.85 -5.38 -6.95
CA THR A 113 -8.05 -5.14 -6.18
C THR A 113 -8.51 -6.42 -5.50
N GLN A 114 -9.13 -6.28 -4.34
CA GLN A 114 -9.77 -7.38 -3.63
C GLN A 114 -11.08 -6.93 -3.01
N VAL A 115 -12.00 -7.85 -2.75
CA VAL A 115 -13.27 -7.55 -2.08
C VAL A 115 -13.24 -8.16 -0.70
N VAL A 116 -13.28 -7.31 0.32
CA VAL A 116 -13.33 -7.71 1.73
C VAL A 116 -14.59 -7.09 2.35
N ASP A 117 -15.46 -7.93 2.90
CA ASP A 117 -16.75 -7.51 3.49
C ASP A 117 -17.62 -6.65 2.54
N GLY A 118 -17.56 -6.95 1.23
CA GLY A 118 -18.30 -6.22 0.19
C GLY A 118 -17.72 -4.85 -0.17
N ILE A 119 -16.55 -4.49 0.36
CA ILE A 119 -15.80 -3.28 0.01
C ILE A 119 -14.68 -3.67 -0.95
N GLU A 120 -14.60 -2.98 -2.08
CA GLU A 120 -13.46 -3.10 -2.99
C GLU A 120 -12.29 -2.32 -2.40
N GLU A 121 -11.18 -3.02 -2.18
CA GLU A 121 -9.92 -2.48 -1.73
C GLU A 121 -8.90 -2.48 -2.86
N THR A 122 -8.01 -1.50 -2.87
CA THR A 122 -7.02 -1.32 -3.94
C THR A 122 -5.60 -1.43 -3.38
N LEU A 123 -4.74 -2.23 -4.00
CA LEU A 123 -3.35 -2.39 -3.59
C LEU A 123 -2.63 -1.04 -3.67
N LEU A 124 -1.96 -0.66 -2.58
CA LEU A 124 -1.17 0.58 -2.53
C LEU A 124 0.22 0.39 -3.14
N ASP A 125 0.73 1.45 -3.77
CA ASP A 125 2.11 1.49 -4.25
C ASP A 125 3.05 1.81 -3.08
N CYS A 126 3.52 0.76 -2.41
CA CYS A 126 4.45 0.87 -1.30
C CYS A 126 5.87 0.47 -1.72
N SER A 127 6.87 1.15 -1.15
CA SER A 127 8.28 0.89 -1.44
C SER A 127 9.15 1.15 -0.22
N TRP A 128 10.13 0.26 -0.02
CA TRP A 128 11.19 0.44 0.97
C TRP A 128 12.22 1.45 0.47
N GLU A 129 12.39 2.54 1.22
CA GLU A 129 13.50 3.46 1.07
C GLU A 129 14.64 3.05 2.01
N LYS A 130 15.86 2.96 1.47
CA LYS A 130 17.07 2.67 2.25
C LYS A 130 17.56 3.95 2.91
N GLY A 131 17.63 3.93 4.24
CA GLY A 131 18.27 4.94 5.06
C GLY A 131 19.73 4.62 5.36
N GLU A 132 20.29 5.32 6.34
CA GLU A 132 21.64 5.08 6.84
C GLU A 132 21.71 3.76 7.64
N SER A 133 22.89 3.13 7.68
CA SER A 133 23.21 2.05 8.62
C SER A 133 22.20 0.88 8.65
N ASN A 134 21.81 0.35 7.49
CA ASN A 134 20.87 -0.77 7.33
C ASN A 134 19.43 -0.48 7.81
N PHE A 135 19.10 0.78 8.05
CA PHE A 135 17.75 1.21 8.35
C PHE A 135 16.94 1.36 7.06
N HIS A 136 15.68 0.95 7.07
CA HIS A 136 14.77 1.07 5.94
C HIS A 136 13.42 1.62 6.42
N ARG A 137 12.77 2.39 5.55
CA ARG A 137 11.44 2.98 5.79
C ARG A 137 10.50 2.58 4.67
N LEU A 138 9.34 2.03 5.01
CA LEU A 138 8.30 1.70 4.07
C LEU A 138 7.35 2.89 3.93
N TYR A 139 7.31 3.48 2.75
CA TYR A 139 6.33 4.51 2.42
C TYR A 139 5.35 3.97 1.39
N CYS A 140 4.14 4.52 1.39
CA CYS A 140 3.10 4.18 0.44
C CYS A 140 2.57 5.45 -0.21
N LYS A 141 2.23 5.35 -1.49
CA LYS A 141 1.45 6.38 -2.18
C LYS A 141 -0.03 6.10 -1.97
N ASP A 142 -0.82 7.16 -1.95
CA ASP A 142 -2.28 7.07 -1.97
C ASP A 142 -2.79 6.64 -3.36
N ILE A 143 -4.11 6.47 -3.47
CA ILE A 143 -4.78 6.09 -4.73
C ILE A 143 -4.68 7.17 -5.83
N LYS A 144 -4.23 8.38 -5.51
CA LYS A 144 -3.97 9.47 -6.46
C LYS A 144 -2.48 9.52 -6.86
N GLY A 145 -1.66 8.61 -6.33
CA GLY A 145 -0.22 8.52 -6.57
C GLY A 145 0.61 9.50 -5.74
N GLN A 146 0.03 10.17 -4.74
CA GLN A 146 0.75 11.08 -3.85
C GLN A 146 1.39 10.32 -2.70
N LEU A 147 2.66 10.62 -2.41
CA LEU A 147 3.37 10.00 -1.29
C LEU A 147 2.75 10.45 0.04
N VAL A 148 2.34 9.50 0.87
CA VAL A 148 1.99 9.79 2.26
C VAL A 148 3.31 9.90 3.03
N ASN A 149 3.67 11.12 3.46
CA ASN A 149 4.96 11.46 4.08
C ASN A 149 5.13 10.93 5.52
N HIS A 150 4.61 9.74 5.80
CA HIS A 150 4.77 9.03 7.06
C HIS A 150 5.04 7.56 6.78
N PRO A 151 6.13 6.98 7.30
CA PRO A 151 6.43 5.59 7.06
C PRO A 151 5.41 4.70 7.77
N VAL A 152 4.90 3.70 7.04
CA VAL A 152 3.97 2.68 7.56
C VAL A 152 4.72 1.62 8.37
N ALA A 153 5.98 1.36 8.00
CA ALA A 153 6.87 0.51 8.77
C ALA A 153 8.30 1.01 8.67
N THR A 154 9.11 0.66 9.66
CA THR A 154 10.57 0.79 9.58
C THR A 154 11.21 -0.53 9.96
N LYS A 155 12.35 -0.85 9.36
CA LYS A 155 13.10 -2.07 9.71
C LYS A 155 14.60 -1.81 9.74
N ILE A 156 15.30 -2.59 10.55
CA ILE A 156 16.76 -2.74 10.48
C ILE A 156 17.02 -4.13 9.91
N GLN A 157 17.76 -4.19 8.80
CA GLN A 157 18.08 -5.44 8.12
C GLN A 157 19.51 -5.41 7.58
N ALA A 158 20.39 -6.23 8.15
CA ALA A 158 21.71 -6.42 7.57
C ALA A 158 21.60 -7.00 6.15
N SER A 159 22.47 -6.53 5.23
CA SER A 159 22.48 -7.03 3.86
C SER A 159 22.63 -8.55 3.81
N GLY A 160 21.74 -9.23 3.08
CA GLY A 160 21.74 -10.70 2.98
C GLY A 160 21.21 -11.45 4.21
N SER A 161 20.64 -10.75 5.21
CA SER A 161 20.05 -11.35 6.40
C SER A 161 18.52 -11.43 6.32
N ASN A 162 17.91 -12.53 6.80
CA ASN A 162 16.48 -12.62 7.13
C ASN A 162 16.17 -12.19 8.57
N GLN A 163 17.17 -11.79 9.34
CA GLN A 163 16.94 -11.27 10.67
C GLN A 163 16.67 -9.79 10.56
N CYS A 164 15.43 -9.44 10.84
CA CYS A 164 14.97 -8.06 10.85
C CYS A 164 14.41 -7.72 12.22
N ALA A 165 14.60 -6.46 12.60
CA ALA A 165 13.83 -5.83 13.65
C ALA A 165 12.92 -4.82 12.97
N MET A 166 11.61 -5.07 12.99
CA MET A 166 10.60 -4.21 12.39
C MET A 166 9.81 -3.46 13.47
N TYR A 167 9.58 -2.18 13.21
CA TYR A 167 8.61 -1.36 13.90
C TYR A 167 7.48 -1.00 12.93
N PHE A 168 6.26 -1.42 13.25
CA PHE A 168 5.06 -1.12 12.47
C PHE A 168 4.35 0.12 13.04
N ASN A 169 4.01 1.07 12.18
CA ASN A 169 3.40 2.33 12.55
C ASN A 169 1.92 2.34 12.18
N SER A 170 1.07 1.79 13.06
CA SER A 170 -0.35 1.64 12.79
C SER A 170 -1.08 2.97 12.55
N SER A 171 -0.66 4.06 13.19
CA SER A 171 -1.27 5.38 12.99
C SER A 171 -1.03 5.96 11.59
N ALA A 172 0.00 5.51 10.86
CA ALA A 172 0.21 5.92 9.48
C ALA A 172 -0.88 5.39 8.54
N LEU A 173 -1.57 4.30 8.92
CA LEU A 173 -2.66 3.74 8.13
C LEU A 173 -3.89 4.66 8.04
N ASP A 174 -4.03 5.56 9.02
CA ASP A 174 -5.14 6.51 9.13
C ASP A 174 -4.85 7.83 8.40
N LEU A 175 -3.69 7.97 7.76
CA LEU A 175 -3.29 9.22 7.09
C LEU A 175 -3.69 9.30 5.62
N PHE A 176 -4.36 8.25 5.10
CA PHE A 176 -4.85 8.22 3.74
C PHE A 176 -6.14 9.03 3.63
N GLY A 177 -6.27 9.83 2.57
CA GLY A 177 -7.50 10.58 2.30
C GLY A 177 -8.62 9.64 1.88
N ASP A 178 -9.86 9.96 2.29
CA ASP A 178 -11.10 9.29 1.84
C ASP A 178 -11.22 7.78 2.17
N GLY A 179 -10.32 7.24 3.00
CA GLY A 179 -10.30 5.87 3.46
C GLY A 179 -9.12 5.59 4.38
N ASN A 180 -8.85 4.32 4.65
CA ASN A 180 -7.69 3.89 5.45
C ASN A 180 -6.85 2.90 4.64
N ALA A 181 -5.55 2.84 4.94
CA ALA A 181 -4.77 1.68 4.57
C ALA A 181 -5.06 0.52 5.52
N VAL A 182 -5.05 -0.71 5.02
CA VAL A 182 -5.33 -1.92 5.77
C VAL A 182 -4.27 -2.97 5.46
N VAL A 183 -3.73 -3.55 6.51
CA VAL A 183 -2.77 -4.65 6.49
C VAL A 183 -2.75 -5.27 7.89
N GLU A 184 -2.50 -6.56 7.99
CA GLU A 184 -2.24 -7.18 9.28
C GLU A 184 -0.90 -6.68 9.85
N ALA A 185 -0.87 -6.40 11.15
CA ALA A 185 0.35 -5.94 11.78
C ALA A 185 1.41 -7.06 11.73
N PRO A 186 2.57 -6.84 11.08
CA PRO A 186 3.61 -7.86 10.99
C PRO A 186 4.25 -8.09 12.37
N PRO A 187 4.78 -9.30 12.64
CA PRO A 187 5.56 -9.54 13.84
C PRO A 187 6.83 -8.67 13.85
N SER A 188 7.34 -8.34 15.04
CA SER A 188 8.54 -7.50 15.20
C SER A 188 9.81 -8.09 14.57
N THR A 189 9.79 -9.37 14.19
CA THR A 189 10.90 -10.07 13.52
C THR A 189 10.74 -10.14 12.00
N ALA A 190 9.65 -9.60 11.44
CA ALA A 190 9.40 -9.65 10.00
C ALA A 190 10.40 -8.78 9.23
N CYS A 191 10.73 -9.22 8.02
CA CYS A 191 11.52 -8.44 7.07
C CYS A 191 10.68 -7.71 6.03
N ASP A 192 9.39 -8.00 5.94
CA ASP A 192 8.46 -7.33 5.05
C ASP A 192 7.07 -7.25 5.70
N THR A 193 6.20 -6.42 5.13
CA THR A 193 4.78 -6.39 5.48
C THR A 193 4.01 -7.30 4.54
N ASP A 194 2.78 -7.68 4.89
CA ASP A 194 1.83 -8.18 3.91
C ASP A 194 1.43 -7.06 2.92
N PRO A 195 0.80 -7.38 1.77
CA PRO A 195 0.36 -6.36 0.83
C PRO A 195 -0.63 -5.39 1.51
N ILE A 196 -0.36 -4.10 1.36
CA ILE A 196 -1.13 -3.04 1.98
C ILE A 196 -2.19 -2.56 1.00
N TYR A 197 -3.45 -2.62 1.40
CA TYR A 197 -4.58 -2.20 0.59
C TYR A 197 -5.18 -0.90 1.10
N PHE A 198 -5.76 -0.10 0.21
CA PHE A 198 -6.59 1.04 0.55
C PHE A 198 -8.05 0.59 0.61
N ARG A 199 -8.69 0.84 1.74
CA ARG A 199 -10.12 0.62 1.95
C ARG A 199 -10.83 1.98 2.00
N PRO A 200 -11.67 2.31 1.00
CA PRO A 200 -12.46 3.54 1.03
C PRO A 200 -13.48 3.50 2.16
N TYR A 201 -13.86 4.68 2.67
CA TYR A 201 -14.98 4.75 3.60
C TYR A 201 -16.30 4.31 2.93
N PRO A 202 -17.16 3.56 3.63
CA PRO A 202 -18.45 3.16 3.08
C PRO A 202 -19.27 4.37 2.66
N LYS A 203 -19.76 4.40 1.42
CA LYS A 203 -20.64 5.48 0.94
C LYS A 203 -21.92 5.60 1.78
N LYS A 204 -22.36 4.47 2.33
CA LYS A 204 -23.50 4.36 3.24
C LYS A 204 -23.15 3.38 4.35
N ARG A 205 -23.66 3.64 5.55
CA ARG A 205 -23.55 2.73 6.69
C ARG A 205 -24.80 2.80 7.56
N ILE A 206 -25.05 1.76 8.34
CA ILE A 206 -26.14 1.75 9.33
C ILE A 206 -25.51 1.83 10.71
N VAL A 207 -25.83 2.88 11.46
CA VAL A 207 -25.37 3.10 12.84
C VAL A 207 -26.58 3.31 13.72
N ASP A 208 -26.73 2.46 14.74
CA ASP A 208 -27.90 2.44 15.64
C ASP A 208 -29.23 2.35 14.88
N GLY A 209 -29.27 1.55 13.81
CA GLY A 209 -30.47 1.35 12.99
C GLY A 209 -30.82 2.49 12.03
N VAL A 210 -29.99 3.53 11.95
CA VAL A 210 -30.21 4.70 11.06
C VAL A 210 -29.17 4.70 9.95
N GLU A 211 -29.61 4.99 8.72
CA GLU A 211 -28.70 5.17 7.58
C GLU A 211 -27.92 6.49 7.72
N GLU A 212 -26.61 6.38 7.55
CA GLU A 212 -25.69 7.49 7.45
C GLU A 212 -25.03 7.46 6.07
N VAL A 213 -24.96 8.61 5.40
CA VAL A 213 -24.40 8.76 4.05
C VAL A 213 -23.12 9.57 4.09
N LEU A 214 -22.05 9.05 3.49
CA LEU A 214 -20.75 9.71 3.44
C LEU A 214 -20.85 11.02 2.65
N LEU A 215 -20.38 12.12 3.25
CA LEU A 215 -20.34 13.42 2.62
C LEU A 215 -19.05 13.60 1.82
N GLN A 216 -19.18 14.22 0.64
CA GLN A 216 -18.05 14.65 -0.16
C GLN A 216 -17.65 16.04 0.28
N CYS A 217 -16.49 16.16 0.93
CA CYS A 217 -16.04 17.42 1.51
C CYS A 217 -14.66 17.80 0.97
N THR A 218 -14.53 19.05 0.51
CA THR A 218 -13.29 19.57 -0.07
C THR A 218 -12.88 20.86 0.62
N TRP A 219 -11.59 21.07 0.77
CA TRP A 219 -11.04 22.36 1.17
C TRP A 219 -11.05 23.30 -0.04
N GLN A 220 -11.67 24.48 0.12
CA GLN A 220 -11.71 25.54 -0.88
C GLN A 220 -11.04 26.80 -0.33
N GLY A 221 -10.29 27.51 -1.18
CA GLY A 221 -9.56 28.73 -0.83
C GLY A 221 -8.32 28.88 -1.72
N GLU A 222 -7.99 30.11 -2.11
CA GLU A 222 -6.90 30.40 -3.06
C GLU A 222 -5.51 30.36 -2.40
N ASP A 223 -5.41 30.59 -1.08
CA ASP A 223 -4.15 30.67 -0.34
C ASP A 223 -4.17 29.80 0.94
N GLU A 224 -2.99 29.36 1.41
CA GLU A 224 -2.84 28.61 2.68
C GLU A 224 -3.28 29.39 3.94
N GLY A 225 -3.47 30.71 3.81
CA GLY A 225 -3.88 31.59 4.90
C GLY A 225 -5.33 31.37 5.37
N LEU A 226 -6.24 31.04 4.46
CA LEU A 226 -7.65 30.78 4.77
C LEU A 226 -8.26 29.76 3.79
N GLN A 227 -8.66 28.60 4.31
CA GLN A 227 -9.40 27.60 3.56
C GLN A 227 -10.69 27.23 4.32
N VAL A 228 -11.77 26.98 3.59
CA VAL A 228 -13.04 26.52 4.14
C VAL A 228 -13.31 25.10 3.64
N LYS A 229 -13.61 24.18 4.55
CA LYS A 229 -14.04 22.82 4.19
C LYS A 229 -15.53 22.85 3.91
N LEU A 230 -15.91 22.60 2.66
CA LEU A 230 -17.28 22.57 2.18
C LEU A 230 -17.67 21.14 1.86
N CYS A 231 -18.79 20.68 2.43
CA CYS A 231 -19.42 19.41 2.08
C CYS A 231 -20.59 19.66 1.14
N THR A 232 -20.67 18.94 0.03
CA THR A 232 -21.74 19.09 -0.95
C THR A 232 -22.90 18.15 -0.67
N ASP A 233 -24.09 18.51 -1.19
CA ASP A 233 -25.30 17.67 -1.17
C ASP A 233 -25.72 17.19 0.23
N VAL A 234 -25.55 18.02 1.27
CA VAL A 234 -25.87 17.66 2.64
C VAL A 234 -27.39 17.56 2.83
N GLY A 235 -27.88 16.33 2.92
CA GLY A 235 -29.29 15.98 3.11
C GLY A 235 -30.20 16.18 1.90
N THR A 236 -29.86 17.11 1.01
CA THR A 236 -30.54 17.35 -0.26
C THR A 236 -29.55 17.82 -1.31
N LEU A 237 -29.77 17.45 -2.57
CA LEU A 237 -28.95 17.86 -3.70
C LEU A 237 -28.82 19.39 -3.79
N GLY A 238 -27.60 19.89 -4.00
CA GLY A 238 -27.26 21.31 -4.12
C GLY A 238 -27.16 22.07 -2.80
N ASN A 239 -27.27 21.39 -1.65
CA ASN A 239 -27.10 22.02 -0.34
C ASN A 239 -25.66 21.88 0.15
N ASP A 240 -24.85 22.90 -0.11
CA ASP A 240 -23.45 22.94 0.32
C ASP A 240 -23.32 23.56 1.71
N VAL A 241 -22.57 22.90 2.59
CA VAL A 241 -22.44 23.29 3.99
C VAL A 241 -20.97 23.42 4.37
N ALA A 242 -20.59 24.58 4.92
CA ALA A 242 -19.27 24.79 5.49
C ALA A 242 -19.18 24.08 6.85
N VAL A 243 -18.22 23.19 6.99
CA VAL A 243 -18.07 22.32 8.17
C VAL A 243 -16.82 22.60 8.99
N ALA A 244 -15.82 23.24 8.39
CA ALA A 244 -14.61 23.65 9.09
C ALA A 244 -13.95 24.84 8.37
N VAL A 245 -13.09 25.54 9.09
CA VAL A 245 -12.21 26.57 8.55
C VAL A 245 -10.77 26.27 8.96
N LYS A 246 -9.82 26.52 8.07
CA LYS A 246 -8.38 26.44 8.33
C LYS A 246 -7.82 27.84 8.19
N MET A 247 -7.23 28.36 9.26
CA MET A 247 -6.60 29.69 9.28
C MET A 247 -5.16 29.53 9.74
N ASN A 248 -4.20 29.95 8.91
CA ASN A 248 -2.77 29.84 9.18
C ASN A 248 -2.36 28.46 9.69
N GLY A 249 -2.80 27.40 9.02
CA GLY A 249 -2.51 26.00 9.40
C GLY A 249 -3.39 25.41 10.51
N THR A 250 -4.09 26.24 11.28
CA THR A 250 -4.95 25.79 12.39
C THR A 250 -6.37 25.50 11.90
N VAL A 251 -6.87 24.28 12.15
CA VAL A 251 -8.23 23.86 11.78
C VAL A 251 -9.19 24.10 12.94
N GLN A 252 -10.29 24.78 12.67
CA GLN A 252 -11.41 24.97 13.59
C GLN A 252 -12.67 24.32 13.01
N SER A 253 -13.28 23.40 13.78
CA SER A 253 -14.54 22.76 13.41
C SER A 253 -15.72 23.71 13.56
N TRP A 254 -16.60 23.74 12.57
CA TRP A 254 -17.87 24.48 12.56
C TRP A 254 -19.09 23.56 12.56
N LEU A 255 -18.90 22.26 12.83
CA LEU A 255 -19.97 21.27 12.77
C LEU A 255 -21.15 21.58 13.70
N SER A 256 -20.89 22.12 14.90
CA SER A 256 -21.97 22.51 15.82
C SER A 256 -22.84 23.61 15.24
N THR A 257 -22.24 24.60 14.59
CA THR A 257 -22.94 25.68 13.88
C THR A 257 -23.66 25.15 12.64
N ALA A 258 -22.99 24.31 11.85
CA ALA A 258 -23.58 23.67 10.67
C ALA A 258 -24.84 22.88 11.04
N ASN A 259 -24.76 22.03 12.08
CA ASN A 259 -25.87 21.21 12.53
C ASN A 259 -27.05 22.03 13.08
N ARG A 260 -26.81 23.17 13.72
CA ARG A 260 -27.90 24.07 14.16
C ARG A 260 -28.68 24.67 12.98
N ASN A 261 -28.05 24.80 11.82
CA ASN A 261 -28.67 25.37 10.62
C ASN A 261 -29.35 24.31 9.74
N LEU A 262 -29.12 23.03 9.99
CA LEU A 262 -29.79 21.95 9.27
C LEU A 262 -31.22 21.78 9.78
N LYS A 263 -32.18 21.84 8.86
CA LYS A 263 -33.61 21.67 9.17
C LYS A 263 -33.98 20.21 9.46
N LYS A 264 -33.22 19.26 8.90
CA LYS A 264 -33.44 17.82 9.03
C LYS A 264 -32.08 17.12 9.10
N GLY A 265 -31.95 16.17 10.02
CA GLY A 265 -30.73 15.39 10.18
C GLY A 265 -29.58 16.17 10.81
N GLN A 266 -28.40 15.57 10.78
CA GLN A 266 -27.17 16.12 11.33
C GLN A 266 -25.94 15.56 10.59
N ILE A 267 -24.87 16.34 10.56
CA ILE A 267 -23.54 15.92 10.13
C ILE A 267 -22.80 15.35 11.35
N ILE A 268 -22.21 14.17 11.18
CA ILE A 268 -21.53 13.40 12.21
C ILE A 268 -20.09 13.13 11.79
N GLU A 269 -19.16 13.33 12.71
CA GLU A 269 -17.78 12.85 12.59
C GLU A 269 -17.69 11.38 12.98
N ALA A 270 -17.28 10.54 12.04
CA ALA A 270 -17.13 9.12 12.25
C ALA A 270 -15.76 8.77 12.88
N LEU A 271 -15.52 9.21 14.12
CA LEU A 271 -14.25 8.98 14.85
C LEU A 271 -13.87 7.49 14.99
N ALA A 272 -14.87 6.60 14.99
CA ALA A 272 -14.64 5.15 15.03
C ALA A 272 -14.02 4.58 13.74
N LEU A 273 -14.14 5.28 12.61
CA LEU A 273 -13.52 4.87 11.35
C LEU A 273 -12.09 5.41 11.23
N ASN A 274 -11.84 6.61 11.74
CA ASN A 274 -10.52 7.24 11.74
C ASN A 274 -10.49 8.37 12.77
N SER A 275 -9.57 8.30 13.73
CA SER A 275 -9.46 9.29 14.80
C SER A 275 -8.67 10.53 14.42
N PHE A 276 -7.86 10.48 13.37
CA PHE A 276 -7.00 11.58 12.93
C PHE A 276 -7.69 12.49 11.91
N ASN A 277 -8.37 11.90 10.94
CA ASN A 277 -9.12 12.58 9.89
C ASN A 277 -10.48 11.89 9.69
N PRO A 278 -11.40 12.03 10.66
CA PRO A 278 -12.69 11.35 10.61
C PRO A 278 -13.49 11.75 9.36
N PRO A 279 -14.04 10.79 8.62
CA PRO A 279 -14.98 11.11 7.56
C PRO A 279 -16.27 11.69 8.14
N LEU A 280 -16.89 12.57 7.36
CA LEU A 280 -18.16 13.21 7.72
C LEU A 280 -19.31 12.46 7.07
N TYR A 281 -20.33 12.12 7.85
CA TYR A 281 -21.55 11.50 7.37
C TYR A 281 -22.74 12.39 7.66
N PHE A 282 -23.76 12.33 6.81
CA PHE A 282 -25.06 12.88 7.10
C PHE A 282 -25.99 11.77 7.61
N LYS A 283 -26.56 11.99 8.80
CA LYS A 283 -27.56 11.13 9.43
C LYS A 283 -28.93 11.78 9.32
N VAL A 284 -29.88 11.09 8.70
CA VAL A 284 -31.28 11.55 8.66
C VAL A 284 -31.91 11.38 10.05
N ASN A 285 -32.76 12.33 10.46
CA ASN A 285 -33.56 12.22 11.69
C ASN A 285 -34.72 11.23 11.53
#